data_AF-A0A2G5R0T6-F1
#
_entry.id   AF-A0A2G5R0T6-F1
#
_cell.length_a   1.000
_cell.length_b   1.000
_cell.length_c   1.000
_cell.angle_alpha   90.00
_cell.angle_beta   90.00
_cell.angle_gamma   90.00
#
_symmetry.space_group_name_H-M   'P 1'
#
loop_
_entity.id
_entity.type
_entity.pdbx_description
1 polymer ?
#
loop_
_entity_poly.entity_id
_entity_poly.type
_entity_poly.pdbx_seq_one_letter_code
_entity_poly.pdbx_strand_id
1 'polypeptide(L)'
;MFHPSTERLIDYWRDRRGDAALPRRTDINPGDFLELLPQVFVLGRDGGRLPFRLAGGFVSDLHARDLRGQDALSLWALAHRLELKSALDVARKRRTPVVALADIRALGVASVGMEVLFAPLRGASGETDRFLGLYQPIGATARLMGRPAYELGLREVRPLGDDNRDMPRLRLATLDGRRIA
;
A
#
# COMPACT_ATOMS: atom_id res chain seq x y z
N MET A 1 15.25 6.31 1.77
CA MET A 1 15.18 6.15 0.31
C MET A 1 14.34 4.92 0.04
N PHE A 2 13.44 4.99 -0.93
CA PHE A 2 12.58 3.85 -1.30
C PHE A 2 13.23 3.08 -2.45
N HIS A 3 12.67 1.94 -2.81
CA HIS A 3 13.11 1.23 -4.01
C HIS A 3 12.89 2.09 -5.27
N PRO A 4 13.80 2.07 -6.26
CA PRO A 4 13.68 2.90 -7.47
C PRO A 4 12.34 2.78 -8.20
N SER A 5 11.74 1.59 -8.27
CA SER A 5 10.39 1.38 -8.82
C SER A 5 9.29 2.09 -8.04
N THR A 6 9.40 2.12 -6.71
CA THR A 6 8.47 2.84 -5.83
C THR A 6 8.62 4.34 -6.06
N GLU A 7 9.85 4.85 -6.09
CA GLU A 7 10.16 6.26 -6.39
C GLU A 7 9.64 6.66 -7.78
N ARG A 8 9.85 5.82 -8.79
CA ARG A 8 9.33 6.02 -10.14
C ARG A 8 7.82 6.20 -10.17
N LEU A 9 7.05 5.36 -9.46
CA LEU A 9 5.59 5.48 -9.46
C LEU A 9 5.10 6.67 -8.60
N ILE A 10 5.84 7.05 -7.56
CA ILE A 10 5.60 8.28 -6.79
C ILE A 10 5.78 9.50 -7.68
N ASP A 11 6.89 9.58 -8.42
CA ASP A 11 7.21 10.73 -9.26
C ASP A 11 6.25 10.82 -10.44
N TYR A 12 5.89 9.69 -11.05
CA TYR A 12 4.82 9.63 -12.03
C TYR A 12 3.50 10.18 -11.46
N TRP A 13 3.12 9.78 -10.24
CA TRP A 13 1.91 10.29 -9.60
C TRP A 13 1.97 11.81 -9.36
N ARG A 14 3.14 12.33 -8.95
CA ARG A 14 3.36 13.78 -8.74
C ARG A 14 3.27 14.55 -10.05
N ASP A 15 3.85 14.02 -11.12
CA ASP A 15 3.77 14.60 -12.45
C ASP A 15 2.32 14.68 -12.95
N ARG A 16 1.56 13.57 -12.85
CA ARG A 16 0.14 13.53 -13.23
C ARG A 16 -0.74 14.42 -12.36
N ARG A 17 -0.34 14.67 -11.10
CA ARG A 17 -1.02 15.62 -10.22
C ARG A 17 -0.87 17.04 -10.75
N GLY A 18 0.32 17.43 -11.21
CA GLY A 18 0.66 18.81 -11.53
C GLY A 18 0.33 19.75 -10.36
N ASP A 19 -0.33 20.86 -10.66
CA ASP A 19 -0.79 21.86 -9.67
C ASP A 19 -2.11 21.47 -8.97
N ALA A 20 -2.75 20.36 -9.37
CA ALA A 20 -3.96 19.90 -8.70
C ALA A 20 -3.64 19.29 -7.33
N ALA A 21 -4.66 19.10 -6.49
CA ALA A 21 -4.46 18.39 -5.22
C ALA A 21 -4.25 16.87 -5.41
N LEU A 22 -4.80 16.30 -6.49
CA LEU A 22 -4.74 14.88 -6.84
C LEU A 22 -4.82 14.72 -8.36
N PRO A 23 -4.15 13.70 -8.95
CA PRO A 23 -4.45 13.28 -10.31
C PRO A 23 -5.86 12.66 -10.38
N ARG A 24 -6.54 12.82 -11.51
CA ARG A 24 -7.74 12.03 -11.81
C ARG A 24 -7.32 10.63 -12.18
N ARG A 25 -8.19 9.65 -11.94
CA ARG A 25 -8.00 8.30 -12.47
C ARG A 25 -7.81 8.26 -14.00
N THR A 26 -8.41 9.22 -14.72
CA THR A 26 -8.32 9.33 -16.18
C THR A 26 -7.00 9.93 -16.66
N ASP A 27 -6.24 10.56 -15.76
CA ASP A 27 -4.91 11.11 -16.07
C ASP A 27 -3.85 10.00 -15.98
N ILE A 28 -4.21 8.81 -15.46
CA ILE A 28 -3.30 7.68 -15.31
C ILE A 28 -3.30 6.87 -16.61
N ASN A 29 -2.18 6.91 -17.35
CA ASN A 29 -1.91 6.03 -18.47
C ASN A 29 -0.99 4.87 -18.05
N PRO A 30 -1.48 3.62 -17.99
CA PRO A 30 -0.65 2.45 -17.69
C PRO A 30 0.53 2.26 -18.66
N GLY A 31 0.44 2.80 -19.88
CA GLY A 31 1.52 2.75 -20.87
C GLY A 31 2.79 3.50 -20.46
N ASP A 32 2.72 4.39 -19.47
CA ASP A 32 3.87 5.21 -19.03
C ASP A 32 4.79 4.44 -18.04
N PHE A 33 4.35 3.27 -17.55
CA PHE A 33 5.07 2.44 -16.58
C PHE A 33 4.86 0.93 -16.82
N LEU A 34 4.96 0.50 -18.07
CA LEU A 34 4.71 -0.89 -18.49
C LEU A 34 5.47 -1.92 -17.66
N GLU A 35 6.73 -1.66 -17.30
CA GLU A 35 7.54 -2.59 -16.51
C GLU A 35 7.01 -2.83 -15.09
N LEU A 36 6.22 -1.89 -14.55
CA LEU A 36 5.65 -1.98 -13.21
C LEU A 36 4.28 -2.65 -13.17
N LEU A 37 3.62 -2.83 -14.33
CA LEU A 37 2.25 -3.31 -14.39
C LEU A 37 1.98 -4.62 -13.64
N PRO A 38 2.87 -5.64 -13.64
CA PRO A 38 2.66 -6.85 -12.86
C PRO A 38 2.49 -6.57 -11.36
N GLN A 39 3.12 -5.52 -10.85
CA GLN A 39 3.16 -5.14 -9.44
C GLN A 39 2.10 -4.10 -9.07
N VAL A 40 1.46 -3.48 -10.06
CA VAL A 40 0.48 -2.42 -9.85
C VAL A 40 -0.87 -3.00 -9.48
N PHE A 41 -1.57 -2.31 -8.58
CA PHE A 41 -2.98 -2.59 -8.28
C PHE A 41 -3.76 -1.28 -8.17
N VAL A 42 -5.09 -1.39 -8.27
CA VAL A 42 -6.00 -0.26 -8.03
C VAL A 42 -7.02 -0.68 -7.00
N LEU A 43 -7.14 0.09 -5.92
CA LEU A 43 -8.19 -0.08 -4.93
C LEU A 43 -9.33 0.89 -5.18
N GLY A 44 -10.54 0.41 -4.96
CA GLY A 44 -11.74 1.22 -4.80
C GLY A 44 -12.01 1.55 -3.34
N ARG A 45 -13.14 2.18 -3.13
CA ARG A 45 -13.74 2.38 -1.82
C ARG A 45 -15.18 1.94 -1.85
N ASP A 46 -15.57 1.21 -0.81
CA ASP A 46 -16.95 0.80 -0.58
C ASP A 46 -17.19 0.77 0.94
N GLY A 47 -17.74 1.86 1.46
CA GLY A 47 -17.83 2.10 2.91
C GLY A 47 -16.46 2.03 3.59
N GLY A 48 -16.30 1.04 4.47
CA GLY A 48 -15.07 0.74 5.19
C GLY A 48 -14.10 -0.20 4.47
N ARG A 49 -14.49 -0.79 3.33
CA ARG A 49 -13.71 -1.75 2.56
C ARG A 49 -12.90 -1.07 1.46
N LEU A 50 -11.79 -1.70 1.08
CA LEU A 50 -10.90 -1.28 0.00
C LEU A 50 -10.85 -2.36 -1.08
N PRO A 51 -11.91 -2.52 -1.89
CA PRO A 51 -11.96 -3.60 -2.88
C PRO A 51 -10.94 -3.40 -3.99
N PHE A 52 -10.20 -4.44 -4.37
CA PHE A 52 -9.40 -4.39 -5.60
C PHE A 52 -10.30 -4.21 -6.81
N ARG A 53 -9.98 -3.22 -7.64
CA ARG A 53 -10.57 -3.02 -8.96
C ARG A 53 -9.70 -3.63 -10.05
N LEU A 54 -8.38 -3.61 -9.83
CA LEU A 54 -7.36 -4.19 -10.68
C LEU A 54 -6.23 -4.72 -9.80
N ALA A 55 -5.60 -5.82 -10.23
CA ALA A 55 -4.39 -6.36 -9.65
C ALA A 55 -3.52 -6.91 -10.79
N GLY A 56 -2.26 -6.51 -10.84
CA GLY A 56 -1.29 -7.04 -11.78
C GLY A 56 -0.94 -8.50 -11.49
N GLY A 57 -0.31 -9.17 -12.45
CA GLY A 57 0.01 -10.60 -12.38
C GLY A 57 0.80 -10.97 -11.13
N PHE A 58 1.87 -10.23 -10.80
CA PHE A 58 2.66 -10.48 -9.60
C PHE A 58 1.83 -10.38 -8.31
N VAL A 59 0.91 -9.41 -8.22
CA VAL A 59 0.05 -9.23 -7.04
C VAL A 59 -0.87 -10.43 -6.86
N SER A 60 -1.51 -10.89 -7.95
CA SER A 60 -2.40 -12.05 -7.94
C SER A 60 -1.64 -13.35 -7.65
N ASP A 61 -0.48 -13.55 -8.28
CA ASP A 61 0.38 -14.73 -8.11
C ASP A 61 0.92 -14.83 -6.69
N LEU A 62 1.33 -13.70 -6.10
CA LEU A 62 1.85 -13.66 -4.73
C LEU A 62 0.83 -14.20 -3.73
N HIS A 63 -0.46 -13.93 -3.93
CA HIS A 63 -1.53 -14.37 -3.04
C HIS A 63 -2.21 -15.67 -3.49
N ALA A 64 -1.90 -16.18 -4.69
CA ALA A 64 -2.53 -17.34 -5.31
C ALA A 64 -4.08 -17.31 -5.26
N ARG A 65 -4.67 -16.12 -5.47
CA ARG A 65 -6.11 -15.87 -5.34
C ARG A 65 -6.58 -14.82 -6.36
N ASP A 66 -7.84 -14.92 -6.81
CA ASP A 66 -8.48 -13.81 -7.51
C ASP A 66 -8.79 -12.69 -6.51
N LEU A 67 -8.12 -11.55 -6.72
CA LEU A 67 -8.24 -10.40 -5.84
C LEU A 67 -9.41 -9.48 -6.21
N ARG A 68 -10.02 -9.62 -7.40
CA ARG A 68 -11.06 -8.68 -7.85
C ARG A 68 -12.22 -8.62 -6.86
N GLY A 69 -12.53 -7.41 -6.37
CA GLY A 69 -13.59 -7.17 -5.38
C GLY A 69 -13.26 -7.60 -3.95
N GLN A 70 -12.14 -8.29 -3.71
CA GLN A 70 -11.66 -8.64 -2.38
C GLN A 70 -11.18 -7.40 -1.65
N ASP A 71 -11.38 -7.35 -0.33
CA ASP A 71 -10.93 -6.23 0.49
C ASP A 71 -9.42 -6.31 0.72
N ALA A 72 -8.68 -5.29 0.31
CA ALA A 72 -7.22 -5.24 0.45
C ALA A 72 -6.76 -5.41 1.91
N LEU A 73 -7.54 -4.95 2.89
CA LEU A 73 -7.20 -5.13 4.30
C LEU A 73 -7.16 -6.61 4.71
N SER A 74 -7.89 -7.49 4.00
CA SER A 74 -7.89 -8.93 4.29
C SER A 74 -6.55 -9.62 4.03
N LEU A 75 -5.69 -9.02 3.21
CA LEU A 75 -4.35 -9.53 2.89
C LEU A 75 -3.32 -9.21 3.97
N TRP A 76 -3.67 -8.35 4.94
CA TRP A 76 -2.79 -7.97 6.05
C TRP A 76 -3.13 -8.75 7.30
N ALA A 77 -2.12 -9.01 8.13
CA ALA A 77 -2.31 -9.66 9.42
C ALA A 77 -3.35 -8.89 10.24
N LEU A 78 -4.23 -9.62 10.93
CA LEU A 78 -5.40 -9.04 11.62
C LEU A 78 -5.01 -7.89 12.56
N ALA A 79 -3.91 -8.04 13.29
CA ALA A 79 -3.38 -7.06 14.23
C ALA A 79 -3.01 -5.70 13.59
N HIS A 80 -2.72 -5.66 12.28
CA HIS A 80 -2.27 -4.46 11.58
C HIS A 80 -3.35 -3.78 10.75
N ARG A 81 -4.53 -4.41 10.59
CA ARG A 81 -5.57 -3.91 9.69
C ARG A 81 -6.10 -2.54 10.09
N LEU A 82 -6.30 -2.31 11.39
CA LEU A 82 -6.81 -1.04 11.90
C LEU A 82 -5.78 0.09 11.69
N GLU A 83 -4.51 -0.18 11.96
CA GLU A 83 -3.42 0.77 11.75
C GLU A 83 -3.31 1.18 10.28
N LEU A 84 -3.22 0.21 9.37
CA LEU A 84 -3.16 0.47 7.94
C LEU A 84 -4.40 1.23 7.45
N LYS A 85 -5.60 0.78 7.84
CA LYS A 85 -6.85 1.44 7.46
C LYS A 85 -6.85 2.90 7.88
N SER A 86 -6.43 3.18 9.11
CA SER A 86 -6.38 4.54 9.66
C SER A 86 -5.39 5.41 8.88
N ALA A 87 -4.21 4.85 8.55
CA ALA A 87 -3.22 5.55 7.75
C ALA A 87 -3.72 5.86 6.33
N LEU A 88 -4.41 4.92 5.69
CA LEU A 88 -5.03 5.12 4.37
C LEU A 88 -6.18 6.13 4.42
N ASP A 89 -6.98 6.14 5.48
CA ASP A 89 -8.02 7.15 5.69
C ASP A 89 -7.42 8.56 5.84
N VAL A 90 -6.27 8.69 6.52
CA VAL A 90 -5.52 9.96 6.62
C VAL A 90 -4.91 10.34 5.27
N ALA A 91 -4.24 9.41 4.57
CA ALA A 91 -3.65 9.61 3.25
C ALA A 91 -4.67 10.17 2.26
N ARG A 92 -5.88 9.62 2.27
CA ARG A 92 -7.01 10.06 1.46
C ARG A 92 -7.45 11.49 1.82
N LYS A 93 -7.63 11.79 3.11
CA LYS A 93 -8.05 13.12 3.58
C LYS A 93 -7.01 14.19 3.27
N ARG A 94 -5.73 13.87 3.47
CA ARG A 94 -4.59 14.77 3.21
C ARG A 94 -4.15 14.80 1.75
N ARG A 95 -4.69 13.90 0.91
CA ARG A 95 -4.37 13.77 -0.52
C ARG A 95 -2.88 13.50 -0.75
N THR A 96 -2.30 12.67 0.12
CA THR A 96 -0.87 12.39 0.18
C THR A 96 -0.63 10.90 0.00
N PRO A 97 0.29 10.48 -0.89
CA PRO A 97 0.69 9.09 -0.97
C PRO A 97 1.31 8.58 0.34
N VAL A 98 1.18 7.29 0.62
CA VAL A 98 1.85 6.61 1.74
C VAL A 98 2.55 5.35 1.24
N VAL A 99 3.70 5.04 1.83
CA VAL A 99 4.40 3.77 1.64
C VAL A 99 4.33 2.97 2.93
N ALA A 100 3.70 1.80 2.89
CA ALA A 100 3.76 0.83 3.97
C ALA A 100 4.98 -0.06 3.78
N LEU A 101 5.88 -0.08 4.77
CA LEU A 101 6.91 -1.10 4.86
C LEU A 101 6.29 -2.34 5.48
N ALA A 102 6.44 -3.46 4.78
CA ALA A 102 5.82 -4.71 5.15
C ALA A 102 6.81 -5.88 5.03
N ASP A 103 6.36 -7.02 5.52
CA ASP A 103 6.94 -8.32 5.30
C ASP A 103 5.91 -9.23 4.63
N ILE A 104 6.30 -9.84 3.52
CA ILE A 104 5.59 -10.94 2.90
C ILE A 104 5.81 -12.18 3.77
N ARG A 105 4.72 -12.76 4.29
CA ARG A 105 4.78 -13.98 5.09
C ARG A 105 4.19 -15.15 4.33
N ALA A 106 4.99 -16.19 4.16
CA ALA A 106 4.61 -17.46 3.54
C ALA A 106 4.94 -18.61 4.51
N LEU A 107 4.19 -19.71 4.42
CA LEU A 107 4.32 -20.81 5.37
C LEU A 107 5.70 -21.46 5.27
N GLY A 108 6.39 -21.64 6.40
CA GLY A 108 7.62 -22.44 6.52
C GLY A 108 8.82 -21.92 5.73
N VAL A 109 8.87 -20.63 5.42
CA VAL A 109 10.01 -19.94 4.79
C VAL A 109 10.23 -18.58 5.46
N ALA A 110 11.44 -18.03 5.33
CA ALA A 110 11.74 -16.70 5.84
C ALA A 110 10.89 -15.62 5.12
N SER A 111 10.51 -14.57 5.85
CA SER A 111 9.78 -13.45 5.26
C SER A 111 10.65 -12.66 4.28
N VAL A 112 10.00 -11.97 3.34
CA VAL A 112 10.63 -11.07 2.38
C VAL A 112 10.09 -9.66 2.59
N GLY A 113 10.98 -8.69 2.78
CA GLY A 113 10.58 -7.29 2.92
C GLY A 113 9.92 -6.77 1.65
N MET A 114 8.91 -5.91 1.82
CA MET A 114 8.18 -5.26 0.74
C MET A 114 7.86 -3.81 1.07
N GLU A 115 7.85 -2.96 0.05
CA GLU A 115 7.21 -1.65 0.06
C GLU A 115 5.85 -1.78 -0.62
N VAL A 116 4.82 -1.22 0.00
CA VAL A 116 3.48 -1.10 -0.59
C VAL A 116 3.11 0.37 -0.70
N LEU A 117 3.13 0.90 -1.92
CA LEU A 117 2.68 2.26 -2.19
C LEU A 117 1.15 2.30 -2.26
N PHE A 118 0.58 3.34 -1.68
CA PHE A 118 -0.81 3.74 -1.87
C PHE A 118 -0.86 5.23 -2.20
N ALA A 119 -1.10 5.53 -3.47
CA ALA A 119 -1.19 6.89 -4.00
C ALA A 119 -2.66 7.23 -4.31
N PRO A 120 -3.28 8.19 -3.60
CA PRO A 120 -4.70 8.51 -3.77
C PRO A 120 -4.98 9.10 -5.16
N LEU A 121 -6.14 8.79 -5.72
CA LEU A 121 -6.62 9.35 -6.99
C LEU A 121 -8.02 9.93 -6.81
N ARG A 122 -8.33 10.92 -7.65
CA ARG A 122 -9.70 11.45 -7.79
C ARG A 122 -10.52 10.54 -8.71
N GLY A 123 -11.64 10.05 -8.19
CA GLY A 123 -12.63 9.24 -8.91
C GLY A 123 -13.49 10.04 -9.87
N ALA A 124 -14.42 9.34 -10.54
CA ALA A 124 -15.36 9.95 -11.48
C ALA A 124 -16.38 10.88 -10.80
N SER A 125 -16.71 10.63 -9.53
CA SER A 125 -17.61 11.48 -8.73
C SER A 125 -16.94 12.76 -8.21
N GLY A 126 -15.64 12.95 -8.45
CA GLY A 126 -14.86 14.05 -7.87
C GLY A 126 -14.28 13.74 -6.49
N GLU A 127 -14.72 12.67 -5.83
CA GLU A 127 -14.20 12.22 -4.54
C GLU A 127 -12.87 11.48 -4.65
N THR A 128 -12.10 11.48 -3.56
CA THR A 128 -10.91 10.61 -3.42
C THR A 128 -11.36 9.21 -3.02
N ASP A 129 -11.68 8.37 -4.00
CA ASP A 129 -12.28 7.05 -3.81
C ASP A 129 -11.45 5.92 -4.46
N ARG A 130 -10.23 6.24 -4.91
CA ARG A 130 -9.30 5.28 -5.52
C ARG A 130 -7.90 5.43 -4.94
N PHE A 131 -7.18 4.32 -4.90
CA PHE A 131 -5.73 4.31 -4.74
C PHE A 131 -5.10 3.59 -5.91
N LEU A 132 -4.09 4.21 -6.53
CA LEU A 132 -3.08 3.50 -7.32
C LEU A 132 -2.06 2.94 -6.34
N GLY A 133 -1.69 1.67 -6.47
CA GLY A 133 -0.70 1.08 -5.61
C GLY A 133 0.30 0.21 -6.33
N LEU A 134 1.39 -0.10 -5.62
CA LEU A 134 2.51 -0.90 -6.12
C LEU A 134 2.95 -1.86 -5.02
N TYR A 135 3.14 -3.13 -5.37
CA TYR A 135 3.85 -4.12 -4.54
C TYR A 135 5.30 -4.23 -4.99
N GLN A 136 6.21 -3.67 -4.20
CA GLN A 136 7.63 -3.69 -4.51
C GLN A 136 8.41 -4.50 -3.48
N PRO A 137 8.72 -5.79 -3.76
CA PRO A 137 9.66 -6.54 -2.95
C PRO A 137 11.01 -5.80 -2.89
N ILE A 138 11.55 -5.70 -1.68
CA ILE A 138 12.87 -5.10 -1.40
C ILE A 138 13.90 -6.17 -0.96
N GLY A 139 13.50 -7.44 -1.00
CA GLY A 139 14.37 -8.60 -0.85
C GLY A 139 14.12 -9.63 -1.95
N ALA A 140 14.98 -10.64 -2.04
CA ALA A 140 14.89 -11.68 -3.05
C ALA A 140 13.63 -12.54 -2.87
N THR A 141 12.66 -12.41 -3.80
CA THR A 141 11.41 -13.19 -3.81
C THR A 141 11.63 -14.69 -3.94
N ALA A 142 12.77 -15.14 -4.49
CA ALA A 142 13.17 -16.55 -4.52
C ALA A 142 13.18 -17.21 -3.12
N ARG A 143 13.35 -16.42 -2.05
CA ARG A 143 13.27 -16.92 -0.65
C ARG A 143 11.87 -17.40 -0.26
N LEU A 144 10.83 -17.00 -1.00
CA LEU A 144 9.48 -17.52 -0.82
C LEU A 144 9.33 -18.95 -1.36
N MET A 145 10.29 -19.43 -2.18
CA MET A 145 10.30 -20.79 -2.74
C MET A 145 8.99 -21.17 -3.45
N GLY A 146 8.37 -20.22 -4.16
CA GLY A 146 7.11 -20.41 -4.86
C GLY A 146 5.88 -20.53 -3.96
N ARG A 147 6.02 -20.36 -2.63
CA ARG A 147 4.91 -20.43 -1.69
C ARG A 147 4.11 -19.12 -1.70
N PRO A 148 2.77 -19.18 -1.73
CA PRO A 148 1.95 -17.98 -1.69
C PRO A 148 2.04 -17.30 -0.32
N ALA A 149 1.91 -15.99 -0.33
CA ALA A 149 1.78 -15.18 0.87
C ALA A 149 0.43 -15.44 1.51
N TYR A 150 0.43 -15.85 2.78
CA TYR A 150 -0.80 -16.01 3.55
C TYR A 150 -1.26 -14.68 4.17
N GLU A 151 -0.31 -13.78 4.47
CA GLU A 151 -0.58 -12.41 4.91
C GLU A 151 0.62 -11.49 4.67
N LEU A 152 0.39 -10.18 4.82
CA LEU A 152 1.39 -9.15 4.95
C LEU A 152 1.49 -8.69 6.40
N GLY A 153 2.70 -8.66 6.96
CA GLY A 153 2.98 -8.05 8.25
C GLY A 153 3.36 -6.58 8.07
N LEU A 154 2.62 -5.65 8.66
CA LEU A 154 2.98 -4.23 8.63
C LEU A 154 4.15 -3.98 9.60
N ARG A 155 5.15 -3.25 9.14
CA ARG A 155 6.28 -2.79 9.96
C ARG A 155 6.20 -1.31 10.25
N GLU A 156 5.87 -0.50 9.25
CA GLU A 156 5.85 0.96 9.35
C GLU A 156 4.97 1.56 8.24
N VAL A 157 4.35 2.71 8.48
CA VAL A 157 3.72 3.52 7.42
C VAL A 157 4.39 4.88 7.33
N ARG A 158 4.82 5.24 6.11
CA ARG A 158 5.53 6.49 5.82
C ARG A 158 4.72 7.36 4.83
N PRO A 159 4.09 8.45 5.29
CA PRO A 159 3.48 9.44 4.40
C PRO A 159 4.51 10.23 3.61
N LEU A 160 4.15 10.62 2.38
CA LEU A 160 4.99 11.35 1.44
C LEU A 160 4.60 12.83 1.30
N GLY A 161 4.25 13.48 2.42
CA GLY A 161 3.85 14.89 2.46
C GLY A 161 5.05 15.82 2.63
N ASP A 162 4.90 17.06 2.16
CA ASP A 162 5.92 18.11 2.28
C ASP A 162 6.15 18.57 3.73
N ASP A 163 5.26 18.21 4.66
CA ASP A 163 5.36 18.53 6.09
C ASP A 163 5.62 17.30 6.96
N ASN A 164 6.90 17.04 7.18
CA ASN A 164 7.40 16.16 8.25
C ASN A 164 7.15 16.74 9.67
N ARG A 165 6.25 17.72 9.84
CA ARG A 165 6.01 18.44 11.11
C ARG A 165 4.75 18.02 11.87
N ASP A 166 3.76 17.40 11.21
CA ASP A 166 2.44 17.15 11.81
C ASP A 166 1.96 15.68 11.73
N MET A 167 2.89 14.72 11.81
CA MET A 167 2.49 13.36 12.14
C MET A 167 2.30 13.22 13.66
N PRO A 168 1.10 12.92 14.17
CA PRO A 168 1.00 12.32 15.50
C PRO A 168 1.71 10.97 15.41
N ARG A 169 2.90 10.89 16.00
CA ARG A 169 3.57 9.62 16.25
C ARG A 169 2.66 8.82 17.17
N LEU A 170 1.90 7.88 16.60
CA LEU A 170 1.22 6.84 17.37
C LEU A 170 2.32 5.98 18.01
N ARG A 171 2.78 6.40 19.19
CA ARG A 171 3.57 5.55 20.06
C ARG A 171 2.60 4.52 20.61
N LEU A 172 2.73 3.28 20.16
CA LEU A 172 2.17 2.14 20.86
C LEU A 172 2.74 2.15 22.28
N ALA A 173 1.92 2.55 23.25
CA ALA A 173 2.25 2.40 24.65
C ALA A 173 2.18 0.91 24.99
N THR A 174 3.34 0.27 25.13
CA THR A 174 3.43 -0.99 25.86
C THR A 174 3.13 -0.72 27.33
N LEU A 175 1.92 -1.05 27.78
CA LEU A 175 1.66 -1.33 29.20
C LEU A 175 2.19 -2.73 29.48
N ASP A 176 3.25 -2.83 30.30
CA ASP A 176 3.41 -3.85 31.36
C ASP A 176 4.87 -3.96 31.83
N GLY A 177 5.35 -2.90 32.49
CA GLY A 177 6.59 -2.92 33.27
C GLY A 177 6.32 -3.19 34.75
N ARG A 178 6.01 -4.45 35.08
CA ARG A 178 5.75 -4.99 36.44
C ARG A 178 6.68 -4.45 37.56
N ARG A 179 6.10 -4.22 38.76
CA ARG A 179 6.27 -5.06 39.96
C ARG A 179 5.39 -4.55 41.11
N ILE A 180 4.50 -5.40 41.62
CA ILE A 180 3.78 -5.19 42.88
C ILE A 180 4.59 -5.91 43.96
N ALA A 181 4.93 -5.19 45.02
CA ALA A 181 5.34 -5.76 46.30
C ALA A 181 4.11 -5.90 47.20
#